data_AF-A0A9P7JUY1-F1
#
_entry.id   AF-A0A9P7JUY1-F1
#
_cell.length_a   1.000
_cell.length_b   1.000
_cell.length_c   1.000
_cell.angle_alpha   90.00
_cell.angle_beta   90.00
_cell.angle_gamma   90.00
#
_symmetry.space_group_name_H-M   'P 1'
#
loop_
_entity.id
_entity.type
_entity.pdbx_description
1 polymer ?
#
loop_
_entity_poly.entity_id
_entity_poly.type
_entity_poly.pdbx_seq_one_letter_code
_entity_poly.pdbx_strand_id
1 'polypeptide(L)'
;YYAPYQCFFPAKQTQLLQMWDKIGLPHERPKQLFGSPLTIIGFNIDPNAMSATLPEEKKAALVSQLRLFAGKGYCWSLREYQQLAGWCEWSFNVFPRLKPGLSAVYAKIWGKTEAFGHLHVNTSIIRELLWMADHMHSSQGLLFYKSL
;
A
#
# COMPACT_ATOMS: atom_id res chain seq x y z
N TYR A 1 -12.50 14.74 -27.52
CA TYR A 1 -11.06 14.91 -27.83
C TYR A 1 -10.51 16.00 -26.94
N TYR A 2 -9.35 15.80 -26.33
CA TYR A 2 -8.70 16.79 -25.47
C TYR A 2 -7.38 17.24 -26.12
N ALA A 3 -7.38 18.47 -26.64
CA ALA A 3 -6.30 18.98 -27.48
C ALA A 3 -4.92 19.01 -26.80
N PRO A 4 -4.78 19.42 -25.52
CA PRO A 4 -3.46 19.48 -24.87
C PRO A 4 -2.73 18.14 -24.83
N TYR A 5 -3.46 17.01 -24.82
CA TYR A 5 -2.87 15.67 -24.83
C TYR A 5 -3.07 14.89 -26.13
N GLN A 6 -3.72 15.51 -27.11
CA GLN A 6 -4.00 14.94 -28.42
C GLN A 6 -4.68 13.56 -28.41
N CYS A 7 -5.58 13.31 -27.46
CA CYS A 7 -6.28 12.02 -27.34
C CYS A 7 -7.74 12.16 -26.90
N PHE A 8 -8.49 11.06 -27.00
CA PHE A 8 -9.87 10.99 -26.52
C PHE A 8 -9.91 10.50 -25.06
N PHE A 9 -10.66 11.23 -24.23
CA PHE A 9 -11.03 10.85 -22.87
C PHE A 9 -12.56 10.76 -22.77
N PRO A 10 -13.09 10.11 -21.73
CA PRO A 10 -14.49 10.24 -21.35
C PRO A 10 -14.95 11.70 -21.28
N ALA A 11 -16.20 11.96 -21.65
CA ALA A 11 -16.73 13.32 -21.76
C ALA A 11 -16.57 14.13 -20.45
N LYS A 12 -16.92 13.54 -19.31
CA LYS A 12 -16.79 14.19 -17.99
C LYS A 12 -15.34 14.50 -17.62
N GLN A 13 -14.41 13.60 -17.91
CA GLN A 13 -12.98 13.83 -17.67
C GLN A 13 -12.43 14.94 -18.57
N THR A 14 -12.84 14.98 -19.84
CA THR A 14 -12.48 16.06 -20.76
C THR A 14 -12.96 17.42 -20.25
N GLN A 15 -14.20 17.49 -19.76
CA GLN A 15 -14.76 18.73 -19.19
C GLN A 15 -14.00 19.19 -17.94
N LEU A 16 -13.60 18.26 -17.07
CA LEU A 16 -12.80 18.56 -15.89
C LEU A 16 -11.42 19.11 -16.27
N LEU A 17 -10.73 18.48 -17.22
CA LEU A 17 -9.44 18.96 -17.71
C LEU A 17 -9.53 20.37 -18.31
N GLN A 18 -10.56 20.63 -19.12
CA GLN A 18 -10.82 21.96 -19.66
C GLN A 18 -11.13 23.00 -18.57
N MET A 19 -11.79 22.61 -17.49
CA MET A 19 -11.97 23.48 -16.33
C MET A 19 -10.64 23.78 -15.66
N TRP A 20 -9.78 22.78 -15.48
CA TRP A 20 -8.44 22.96 -14.91
C TRP A 20 -7.57 23.87 -15.75
N ASP A 21 -7.61 23.74 -17.08
CA ASP A 21 -6.95 24.66 -18.01
C ASP A 21 -7.40 26.12 -17.77
N LYS A 22 -8.71 26.34 -17.60
CA LYS A 22 -9.27 27.68 -17.36
C LYS A 22 -8.81 28.33 -16.06
N ILE A 23 -8.60 27.54 -15.01
CA ILE A 23 -8.15 28.03 -13.70
C ILE A 23 -6.63 27.97 -13.53
N GLY A 24 -5.90 27.50 -14.54
CA GLY A 24 -4.45 27.33 -14.48
C GLY A 24 -3.99 26.23 -13.51
N LEU A 25 -4.83 25.22 -13.23
CA LEU A 25 -4.43 24.10 -12.37
C LEU A 25 -3.55 23.13 -13.17
N PRO A 26 -2.30 22.88 -12.73
CA PRO A 26 -1.41 21.98 -13.44
C PRO A 26 -1.92 20.54 -13.39
N HIS A 27 -1.85 19.86 -14.51
CA HIS A 27 -2.17 18.45 -14.63
C HIS A 27 -1.24 17.77 -15.63
N GLU A 28 -1.04 16.47 -15.44
CA GLU A 28 -0.13 15.67 -16.27
C GLU A 28 -0.87 14.49 -16.89
N ARG A 29 -0.59 14.22 -18.17
CA ARG A 29 -1.22 13.13 -18.94
C ARG A 29 -1.07 11.75 -18.28
N PRO A 30 0.10 11.36 -17.73
CA PRO A 30 0.25 10.04 -17.09
C PRO A 30 -0.68 9.81 -15.90
N LYS A 31 -1.19 10.89 -15.27
CA LYS A 31 -2.14 10.82 -14.15
C LYS A 31 -3.60 10.80 -14.60
N GLN A 32 -3.89 10.99 -15.90
CA GLN A 32 -5.24 11.03 -16.45
C GLN A 32 -5.74 9.66 -16.92
N LEU A 33 -5.57 8.64 -16.08
CA LEU A 33 -6.04 7.29 -16.39
C LEU A 33 -7.56 7.19 -16.26
N PHE A 34 -8.18 6.33 -17.08
CA PHE A 34 -9.62 6.06 -17.02
C PHE A 34 -9.91 4.61 -17.42
N GLY A 35 -11.07 4.11 -17.01
CA GLY A 35 -11.49 2.73 -17.20
C GLY A 35 -11.54 1.95 -15.89
N SER A 36 -11.64 0.63 -15.99
CA SER A 36 -11.56 -0.31 -14.86
C SER A 36 -10.84 -1.57 -15.32
N PRO A 37 -9.93 -2.15 -14.51
CA PRO A 37 -9.45 -1.66 -13.21
C PRO A 37 -8.44 -0.52 -13.34
N LEU A 38 -8.20 0.21 -12.24
CA LEU A 38 -7.20 1.28 -12.17
C LEU A 38 -6.31 1.16 -10.94
N THR A 39 -5.04 1.57 -11.10
CA THR A 39 -4.13 1.70 -9.96
C THR A 39 -4.22 3.10 -9.36
N ILE A 40 -4.71 3.21 -8.12
CA ILE A 40 -4.92 4.48 -7.40
C ILE A 40 -4.10 4.47 -6.11
N ILE A 41 -3.19 5.44 -5.96
CA ILE A 41 -2.28 5.55 -4.79
C ILE A 41 -1.47 4.24 -4.55
N GLY A 42 -1.23 3.50 -5.64
CA GLY A 42 -0.52 2.22 -5.63
C GLY A 42 -1.35 0.99 -5.27
N PHE A 43 -2.67 1.09 -5.18
CA PHE A 43 -3.61 -0.03 -5.05
C PHE A 43 -4.32 -0.32 -6.36
N ASN A 44 -4.53 -1.59 -6.70
CA ASN A 44 -5.41 -1.99 -7.79
C ASN A 44 -6.86 -1.94 -7.32
N ILE A 45 -7.66 -1.09 -7.94
CA ILE A 45 -9.08 -0.89 -7.64
C ILE A 45 -9.89 -1.37 -8.85
N ASP A 46 -10.79 -2.32 -8.60
CA ASP A 46 -11.75 -2.81 -9.57
C ASP A 46 -13.17 -2.54 -9.06
N PRO A 47 -13.82 -1.45 -9.53
CA PRO A 47 -15.21 -1.18 -9.19
C PRO A 47 -16.21 -2.23 -9.72
N ASN A 48 -15.88 -2.99 -10.76
CA ASN A 48 -16.78 -4.03 -11.29
C ASN A 48 -16.78 -5.26 -10.38
N ALA A 49 -15.61 -5.64 -9.88
CA ALA A 49 -15.46 -6.70 -8.88
C ALA A 49 -15.72 -6.22 -7.44
N MET A 50 -15.95 -4.91 -7.25
CA MET A 50 -16.06 -4.27 -5.94
C MET A 50 -14.89 -4.63 -5.04
N SER A 51 -13.66 -4.55 -5.57
CA SER A 51 -12.45 -4.95 -4.84
C SER A 51 -11.34 -3.91 -4.90
N ALA A 52 -10.51 -3.91 -3.86
CA ALA A 52 -9.26 -3.16 -3.81
C ALA A 52 -8.15 -4.01 -3.21
N THR A 53 -7.01 -4.07 -3.87
CA THR A 53 -5.88 -4.91 -3.45
C THR A 53 -4.54 -4.28 -3.81
N LEU A 54 -3.45 -4.90 -3.36
CA LEU A 54 -2.11 -4.52 -3.80
C LEU A 54 -1.85 -5.08 -5.22
N PRO A 55 -1.10 -4.34 -6.06
CA PRO A 55 -0.47 -4.95 -7.23
C PRO A 55 0.35 -6.18 -6.80
N GLU A 56 0.26 -7.27 -7.56
CA GLU A 56 0.82 -8.57 -7.16
C GLU A 56 2.32 -8.49 -6.85
N GLU A 57 3.06 -7.73 -7.64
CA GLU A 57 4.50 -7.50 -7.41
C GLU A 57 4.77 -6.81 -6.06
N LYS A 58 3.99 -5.79 -5.71
CA LYS A 58 4.14 -5.08 -4.43
C LYS A 58 3.72 -5.95 -3.25
N LYS A 59 2.67 -6.75 -3.43
CA LYS A 59 2.21 -7.73 -2.45
C LYS A 59 3.29 -8.77 -2.19
N ALA A 60 3.82 -9.38 -3.25
CA ALA A 60 4.90 -10.37 -3.17
C ALA A 60 6.16 -9.77 -2.52
N ALA A 61 6.54 -8.55 -2.88
CA ALA A 61 7.69 -7.87 -2.29
C ALA A 61 7.51 -7.62 -0.79
N LEU A 62 6.33 -7.18 -0.35
CA LEU A 62 6.04 -6.97 1.08
C LEU A 62 6.01 -8.30 1.85
N VAL A 63 5.41 -9.36 1.29
CA VAL A 63 5.40 -10.71 1.88
C VAL A 63 6.84 -11.23 2.04
N SER A 64 7.67 -11.10 1.01
CA SER A 64 9.08 -11.48 1.06
C SER A 64 9.84 -10.69 2.12
N GLN A 65 9.60 -9.38 2.21
CA GLN A 65 10.25 -8.53 3.21
C GLN A 65 9.84 -8.90 4.64
N LEU A 66 8.56 -9.19 4.88
CA LEU A 66 8.07 -9.67 6.18
C LEU A 66 8.76 -10.98 6.59
N ARG A 67 8.88 -11.93 5.66
CA ARG A 67 9.53 -13.22 5.89
C ARG A 67 11.03 -13.07 6.16
N LEU A 68 11.72 -12.20 5.41
CA LEU A 68 13.12 -11.88 5.64
C LEU A 68 13.34 -11.24 7.01
N PHE A 69 12.48 -10.28 7.38
CA PHE A 69 12.59 -9.57 8.64
C PHE A 69 12.33 -10.50 9.84
N ALA A 70 11.50 -11.53 9.66
CA ALA A 70 11.21 -12.56 10.65
C ALA A 70 12.33 -13.63 10.81
N GLY A 71 13.52 -13.41 10.23
CA GLY A 71 14.67 -14.29 10.37
C GLY A 71 15.11 -14.45 11.83
N LYS A 72 15.30 -15.71 12.28
CA LYS A 72 15.77 -15.99 13.64
C LYS A 72 17.21 -15.51 13.80
N GLY A 73 17.47 -14.71 14.85
CA GLY A 73 18.80 -14.16 15.14
C GLY A 73 19.15 -12.90 14.34
N TYR A 74 18.23 -12.39 13.52
CA TYR A 74 18.48 -11.17 12.75
C TYR A 74 18.43 -9.93 13.63
N CYS A 75 19.18 -8.92 13.20
CA CYS A 75 19.23 -7.59 13.78
C CYS A 75 18.92 -6.59 12.69
N TRP A 76 18.06 -5.63 13.01
CA TRP A 76 17.74 -4.54 12.10
C TRP A 76 17.86 -3.21 12.83
N SER A 77 18.24 -2.18 12.11
CA SER A 77 18.25 -0.82 12.62
C SER A 77 16.84 -0.34 12.97
N LEU A 78 16.73 0.61 13.89
CA LEU A 78 15.45 1.28 14.18
C LEU A 78 14.80 1.83 12.90
N ARG A 79 15.60 2.38 11.99
CA ARG A 79 15.13 2.88 10.69
C ARG A 79 14.47 1.79 9.85
N GLU A 80 15.05 0.60 9.77
CA GLU A 80 14.49 -0.53 9.01
C GLU A 80 13.19 -1.03 9.63
N TYR A 81 13.10 -1.06 10.97
CA TYR A 81 11.85 -1.32 11.67
C TYR A 81 10.75 -0.32 11.29
N GLN A 82 11.08 0.98 11.28
CA GLN A 82 10.14 2.05 10.92
C GLN A 82 9.72 1.98 9.44
N GLN A 83 10.66 1.66 8.55
CA GLN A 83 10.37 1.46 7.12
C GLN A 83 9.43 0.27 6.90
N LEU A 84 9.67 -0.86 7.58
CA LEU A 84 8.77 -2.01 7.52
C LEU A 84 7.38 -1.64 8.04
N ALA A 85 7.30 -0.98 9.21
CA ALA A 85 6.03 -0.55 9.79
C ALA A 85 5.26 0.37 8.85
N GLY A 86 5.91 1.37 8.25
CA GLY A 86 5.28 2.26 7.27
C GLY A 86 4.76 1.54 6.03
N TRP A 87 5.51 0.55 5.51
CA TRP A 87 5.06 -0.24 4.36
C TRP A 87 3.85 -1.13 4.71
N CYS A 88 3.85 -1.72 5.90
CA CYS A 88 2.71 -2.46 6.43
C CYS A 88 1.48 -1.55 6.62
N GLU A 89 1.64 -0.38 7.23
CA GLU A 89 0.53 0.59 7.39
C GLU A 89 -0.07 1.00 6.06
N TRP A 90 0.75 1.25 5.04
CA TRP A 90 0.27 1.50 3.70
C TRP A 90 -0.58 0.33 3.18
N SER A 91 -0.10 -0.91 3.34
CA SER A 91 -0.85 -2.12 2.93
C SER A 91 -2.18 -2.31 3.69
N PHE A 92 -2.28 -1.83 4.93
CA PHE A 92 -3.47 -2.02 5.76
C PHE A 92 -4.69 -1.22 5.27
N ASN A 93 -4.53 -0.31 4.31
CA ASN A 93 -5.66 0.28 3.60
C ASN A 93 -6.48 -0.77 2.82
N VAL A 94 -5.84 -1.84 2.36
CA VAL A 94 -6.48 -2.97 1.66
C VAL A 94 -6.47 -4.27 2.47
N PHE A 95 -5.76 -4.31 3.59
CA PHE A 95 -5.75 -5.43 4.55
C PHE A 95 -5.99 -4.95 6.00
N PRO A 96 -7.13 -4.30 6.31
CA PRO A 96 -7.34 -3.63 7.60
C PRO A 96 -7.29 -4.59 8.81
N ARG A 97 -7.63 -5.86 8.61
CA ARG A 97 -7.61 -6.89 9.66
C ARG A 97 -6.20 -7.27 10.13
N LEU A 98 -5.16 -6.91 9.38
CA LEU A 98 -3.77 -7.23 9.71
C LEU A 98 -3.11 -6.19 10.63
N LYS A 99 -3.77 -5.04 10.88
CA LYS A 99 -3.26 -3.98 11.76
C LYS A 99 -2.70 -4.46 13.11
N PRO A 100 -3.35 -5.41 13.82
CA PRO A 100 -2.81 -5.90 15.10
C PRO A 100 -1.42 -6.55 14.99
N GLY A 101 -1.01 -7.02 13.81
CA GLY A 101 0.30 -7.66 13.59
C GLY A 101 1.51 -6.73 13.66
N LEU A 102 1.33 -5.41 13.79
CA LEU A 102 2.42 -4.48 14.10
C LEU A 102 2.59 -4.21 15.60
N SER A 103 1.76 -4.79 16.47
CA SER A 103 1.78 -4.45 17.90
C SER A 103 3.14 -4.74 18.54
N ALA A 104 3.73 -5.93 18.30
CA ALA A 104 5.05 -6.25 18.83
C ALA A 104 6.17 -5.41 18.19
N VAL A 105 6.00 -5.03 16.91
CA VAL A 105 6.94 -4.13 16.21
C VAL A 105 6.96 -2.77 16.88
N TYR A 106 5.79 -2.17 17.11
CA TYR A 106 5.68 -0.87 17.78
C TYR A 106 6.16 -0.91 19.22
N ALA A 107 5.79 -1.94 19.98
CA ALA A 107 6.30 -2.13 21.34
C ALA A 107 7.83 -2.24 21.37
N LYS A 108 8.45 -2.87 20.35
CA LYS A 108 9.91 -3.00 20.26
C LYS A 108 10.59 -1.67 19.97
N ILE A 109 10.01 -0.80 19.16
CA ILE A 109 10.63 0.48 18.78
C ILE A 109 10.21 1.66 19.66
N TRP A 110 9.24 1.46 20.56
CA TRP A 110 8.76 2.48 21.47
C TRP A 110 9.90 3.12 22.28
N GLY A 111 9.92 4.45 22.30
CA GLY A 111 10.90 5.25 23.05
C GLY A 111 12.33 5.22 22.51
N LYS A 112 12.59 4.60 21.35
CA LYS A 112 13.93 4.54 20.76
C LYS A 112 14.13 5.65 19.75
N THR A 113 15.30 6.27 19.80
CA THR A 113 15.67 7.43 18.96
C THR A 113 16.87 7.17 18.06
N GLU A 114 17.71 6.21 18.40
CA GLU A 114 18.93 5.87 17.65
C GLU A 114 18.60 5.18 16.34
N ALA A 115 18.54 5.94 15.24
CA ALA A 115 18.08 5.46 13.93
C ALA A 115 18.85 4.23 13.42
N PHE A 116 20.16 4.17 13.66
CA PHE A 116 21.05 3.07 13.26
C PHE A 116 21.35 2.08 14.39
N GLY A 117 20.68 2.23 15.53
CA GLY A 117 20.78 1.28 16.64
C GLY A 117 20.21 -0.08 16.23
N HIS A 118 21.00 -1.14 16.41
CA HIS A 118 20.61 -2.49 16.02
C HIS A 118 19.70 -3.12 17.06
N LEU A 119 18.57 -3.66 16.61
CA LEU A 119 17.54 -4.27 17.43
C LEU A 119 17.33 -5.71 16.99
N HIS A 120 17.48 -6.65 17.93
CA HIS A 120 17.19 -8.05 17.68
C HIS A 120 15.69 -8.30 17.48
N VAL A 121 15.38 -9.13 16.49
CA VAL A 121 14.04 -9.66 16.28
C VAL A 121 13.75 -10.72 17.35
N ASN A 122 12.66 -10.54 18.10
CA ASN A 122 12.24 -11.50 19.13
C ASN A 122 11.15 -12.44 18.60
N THR A 123 10.85 -13.49 19.36
CA THR A 123 9.87 -14.52 18.98
C THR A 123 8.47 -13.95 18.72
N SER A 124 8.05 -12.90 19.45
CA SER A 124 6.74 -12.27 19.24
C SER A 124 6.66 -11.59 17.88
N ILE A 125 7.71 -10.83 17.51
CA ILE A 125 7.81 -10.17 16.22
C ILE A 125 7.83 -11.23 15.11
N ILE A 126 8.66 -12.27 15.24
CA ILE A 126 8.72 -13.36 14.24
C ILE A 126 7.32 -13.93 13.99
N ARG A 127 6.60 -14.29 15.06
CA ARG A 127 5.26 -14.87 14.97
C ARG A 127 4.28 -13.91 14.28
N GLU A 128 4.26 -12.64 14.68
CA GLU A 128 3.32 -11.65 14.12
C GLU A 128 3.62 -11.31 12.66
N LEU A 129 4.90 -11.14 12.29
CA LEU A 129 5.31 -10.86 10.92
C LEU A 129 5.02 -12.04 9.98
N LEU A 130 5.27 -13.28 10.41
CA LEU A 130 4.93 -14.47 9.63
C LEU A 130 3.42 -14.63 9.50
N TRP A 131 2.67 -14.44 10.58
CA TRP A 131 1.19 -14.43 10.54
C TRP A 131 0.68 -13.42 9.51
N MET A 132 1.19 -12.18 9.52
CA MET A 132 0.81 -11.18 8.51
C MET A 132 1.19 -11.61 7.10
N ALA A 133 2.39 -12.15 6.90
CA ALA A 133 2.86 -12.57 5.58
C ALA A 133 1.96 -13.65 4.98
N ASP A 134 1.57 -14.65 5.76
CA ASP A 134 0.74 -15.76 5.29
C ASP A 134 -0.71 -15.33 5.00
N HIS A 135 -1.27 -14.46 5.84
CA HIS A 135 -2.60 -13.88 5.61
C HIS A 135 -2.61 -12.94 4.42
N MET A 136 -1.56 -12.12 4.25
CA MET A 136 -1.45 -11.24 3.10
C MET A 136 -1.34 -12.05 1.82
N HIS A 137 -0.45 -13.05 1.79
CA HIS A 137 -0.25 -13.92 0.62
C HIS A 137 -1.57 -14.56 0.15
N SER A 138 -2.35 -15.12 1.09
CA SER A 138 -3.64 -15.78 0.78
C SER A 138 -4.81 -14.83 0.51
N SER A 139 -4.75 -13.58 0.97
CA SER A 139 -5.86 -12.63 0.84
C SER A 139 -5.96 -12.04 -0.57
N GLN A 140 -7.19 -11.93 -1.08
CA GLN A 140 -7.50 -11.25 -2.33
C GLN A 140 -7.59 -9.71 -2.19
N GLY A 141 -7.49 -9.18 -0.97
CA GLY A 141 -7.65 -7.75 -0.67
C GLY A 141 -8.97 -7.43 0.03
N LEU A 142 -9.38 -6.18 -0.08
CA LEU A 142 -10.64 -5.65 0.45
C LEU A 142 -11.76 -5.85 -0.56
N LEU A 143 -12.91 -6.34 -0.10
CA LEU A 143 -14.16 -6.36 -0.86
C LEU A 143 -15.09 -5.27 -0.31
N PHE A 144 -15.62 -4.45 -1.20
CA PHE A 144 -16.61 -3.43 -0.88
C PHE A 144 -18.00 -4.05 -0.84
N TYR A 145 -18.77 -3.74 0.21
CA TYR A 145 -20.18 -4.11 0.25
C TYR A 145 -20.95 -3.30 -0.80
N LYS A 146 -21.93 -3.93 -1.47
CA LYS A 146 -22.93 -3.18 -2.23
C LYS A 146 -23.69 -2.30 -1.24
N SER A 147 -23.72 -0.99 -1.48
CA SER A 147 -24.67 -0.11 -0.80
C SER A 147 -26.08 -0.54 -1.19
N LEU A 148 -26.94 -0.78 -0.20
CA LEU A 148 -28.37 -1.06 -0.37
C LEU A 148 -29.09 0.12 -1.03
#